data_AF-A0A836EJJ3-F1
#
_entry.id   AF-A0A836EJJ3-F1
#
_cell.length_a   1.000
_cell.length_b   1.000
_cell.length_c   1.000
_cell.angle_alpha   90.00
_cell.angle_beta   90.00
_cell.angle_gamma   90.00
#
_symmetry.space_group_name_H-M   'P 1'
#
loop_
_entity.id
_entity.type
_entity.pdbx_description
1 polymer ?
#
loop_
_entity_poly.entity_id
_entity_poly.type
_entity_poly.pdbx_seq_one_letter_code
_entity_poly.pdbx_strand_id
1 'polypeptide(L)'
;MSSSLVKPILVEMPCYYVGKPRRQQGRTSRSTPTPVWCKTSVSLSRGQSVRDEPRTINSDGDVDDNEDDKGGAKSSVERPHRMYDVLKRSKLLYAFPFGKTFDNVLRILEEYNKSVKMVSIKKLGIGGGVSFIFGILLWCAFPALIKSQIKKAVQLKPGSEIRDMWSVVPFPLDFKVYMFNITNPDEIKEGKKPRVQEVGPFFYDEYKVKFDLIDREDEDSVEYSMKTTWFFNPKKSNGLTGEEIMVFPHLMILGMVGATLLDKPAAIGVVGKAVDSIFHKPDSIFVTAKAKDILFDGLPVDCDVKDFAGSAVCNLLKTEAKDLIPDGENRYKFSLFGGKNGTAVPERMKVLRGVRNYKEVGQVLEFNGKPALDIWPEDHCNAFNGTDSTIFAPLFGPDDDVVSFGYEICRSLSAHFERHTKTLRYTANLGDMSTNPMEKCFCPTPETCMTRNFYDMTKCLGVPIIGSLPHFYDTDGKYLEMVDGLRPNQDEHEIDMDFEPMTATPIRAHKRLQFNMFIQPVSKFKLMKNFPNALLPLFWVEEGILLGDEFVNKVKVVFKVMAVVNFLKWLLVLGGIGMGGAAGFFYYKNRDSGKLDITKVTPKANGDDNKTEKSWPPGMNISTIQASVPSNLDRN
;
A
#
# COMPACT_ATOMS: atom_id res chain seq x y z
N MET A 1 50.02 -16.79 -11.94
CA MET A 1 50.78 -15.76 -12.70
C MET A 1 49.99 -15.48 -13.98
N SER A 2 49.88 -14.20 -14.35
CA SER A 2 49.18 -13.66 -15.52
C SER A 2 47.65 -13.56 -15.46
N SER A 3 47.26 -12.30 -15.23
CA SER A 3 46.00 -11.62 -15.46
C SER A 3 45.52 -11.65 -16.92
N SER A 4 44.20 -11.65 -17.11
CA SER A 4 43.57 -10.99 -18.27
C SER A 4 42.29 -10.28 -17.84
N LEU A 5 42.31 -8.98 -18.11
CA LEU A 5 41.38 -7.90 -17.76
C LEU A 5 39.91 -8.10 -18.16
N VAL A 6 38.99 -7.61 -17.32
CA VAL A 6 37.63 -7.19 -17.72
C VAL A 6 37.35 -5.80 -17.14
N LYS A 7 36.91 -4.87 -17.99
CA LYS A 7 36.62 -3.45 -17.66
C LYS A 7 35.27 -3.30 -16.93
N PRO A 8 35.15 -2.40 -15.93
CA PRO A 8 33.87 -2.02 -15.33
C PRO A 8 33.17 -0.88 -16.09
N ILE A 9 31.83 -0.90 -16.10
CA ILE A 9 30.95 0.20 -16.51
C ILE A 9 30.58 0.99 -15.24
N LEU A 10 30.74 2.32 -15.28
CA LEU A 10 30.46 3.27 -14.21
C LEU A 10 29.00 3.78 -14.29
N VAL A 11 28.35 3.90 -13.13
CA VAL A 11 27.13 4.71 -12.94
C VAL A 11 27.46 5.75 -11.87
N GLU A 12 27.18 7.02 -12.18
CA GLU A 12 27.54 8.20 -11.37
C GLU A 12 26.28 8.82 -10.73
N MET A 13 26.28 9.04 -9.41
CA MET A 13 25.28 9.83 -8.66
C MET A 13 25.99 10.79 -7.67
N PRO A 14 25.50 12.03 -7.47
CA PRO A 14 26.15 13.02 -6.60
C PRO A 14 25.75 12.88 -5.11
N CYS A 15 26.72 13.01 -4.20
CA CYS A 15 26.50 13.16 -2.75
C CYS A 15 27.16 14.45 -2.25
N TYR A 16 26.48 15.22 -1.39
CA TYR A 16 27.06 16.37 -0.69
C TYR A 16 27.25 16.05 0.80
N TYR A 17 28.44 16.32 1.34
CA TYR A 17 28.76 16.20 2.77
C TYR A 17 28.77 17.59 3.43
N VAL A 18 28.08 17.75 4.55
CA VAL A 18 28.12 18.97 5.39
C VAL A 18 29.18 18.80 6.48
N GLY A 19 30.27 19.56 6.42
CA GLY A 19 31.32 19.59 7.44
C GLY A 19 31.12 20.72 8.46
N LYS A 20 31.32 20.44 9.76
CA LYS A 20 31.31 21.44 10.86
C LYS A 20 32.48 22.43 10.75
N PRO A 21 32.34 23.69 11.23
CA PRO A 21 33.35 24.73 11.03
C PRO A 21 34.49 24.68 12.07
N ARG A 22 35.73 24.91 11.62
CA ARG A 22 36.89 25.30 12.46
C ARG A 22 37.37 26.71 12.09
N ARG A 23 37.83 27.43 13.12
CA ARG A 23 38.25 28.84 13.14
C ARG A 23 39.61 29.10 12.46
N GLN A 24 39.69 30.31 11.90
CA GLN A 24 40.83 31.25 11.72
C GLN A 24 41.63 31.35 10.40
N GLN A 25 41.64 32.62 9.93
CA GLN A 25 42.69 33.45 9.31
C GLN A 25 43.21 33.17 7.88
N GLY A 26 42.90 34.12 6.99
CA GLY A 26 43.92 34.83 6.20
C GLY A 26 44.18 34.39 4.75
N ARG A 27 43.99 35.36 3.83
CA ARG A 27 44.46 35.47 2.43
C ARG A 27 43.67 34.81 1.30
N THR A 28 43.49 35.65 0.29
CA THR A 28 42.79 35.54 -0.98
C THR A 28 43.48 34.65 -2.01
N SER A 29 42.75 33.71 -2.61
CA SER A 29 42.87 33.37 -4.05
C SER A 29 41.60 32.66 -4.54
N ARG A 30 41.10 33.05 -5.71
CA ARG A 30 39.97 32.42 -6.40
C ARG A 30 40.40 31.02 -6.89
N SER A 31 39.70 29.98 -6.47
CA SER A 31 39.66 28.69 -7.18
C SER A 31 38.25 28.11 -7.11
N THR A 32 37.74 27.69 -8.27
CA THR A 32 36.45 27.02 -8.47
C THR A 32 36.51 25.58 -7.93
N PRO A 33 35.51 25.08 -7.17
CA PRO A 33 35.55 23.70 -6.70
C PRO A 33 35.11 22.71 -7.80
N THR A 34 36.00 21.78 -8.12
CA THR A 34 35.71 20.58 -8.92
C THR A 34 35.02 19.51 -8.07
N PRO A 35 34.01 18.78 -8.59
CA PRO A 35 33.33 17.72 -7.83
C PRO A 35 34.22 16.48 -7.65
N VAL A 36 34.17 15.87 -6.45
CA VAL A 36 34.85 14.62 -6.09
C VAL A 36 33.82 13.50 -6.03
N TRP A 37 34.06 12.41 -6.76
CA TRP A 37 33.19 11.22 -6.83
C TRP A 37 33.69 10.13 -5.88
N CYS A 38 32.84 9.62 -4.99
CA CYS A 38 33.15 8.46 -4.14
C CYS A 38 32.68 7.15 -4.79
N LYS A 39 33.56 6.15 -4.87
CA LYS A 39 33.25 4.79 -5.37
C LYS A 39 32.99 3.83 -4.20
N THR A 40 31.88 3.10 -4.25
CA THR A 40 31.63 1.94 -3.37
C THR A 40 31.29 0.73 -4.24
N SER A 41 31.94 -0.41 -4.01
CA SER A 41 31.75 -1.65 -4.77
C SER A 41 30.85 -2.64 -4.02
N VAL A 42 29.83 -3.19 -4.68
CA VAL A 42 29.03 -4.32 -4.18
C VAL A 42 29.09 -5.47 -5.19
N SER A 43 29.45 -6.68 -4.73
CA SER A 43 29.56 -7.88 -5.57
C SER A 43 28.27 -8.69 -5.56
N LEU A 44 27.72 -9.02 -6.72
CA LEU A 44 26.72 -10.07 -6.89
C LEU A 44 27.07 -10.93 -8.11
N SER A 45 27.05 -12.25 -7.91
CA SER A 45 27.39 -13.30 -8.88
C SER A 45 26.29 -13.49 -9.94
N ARG A 46 26.70 -13.90 -11.14
CA ARG A 46 25.88 -13.94 -12.36
C ARG A 46 25.58 -15.37 -12.82
N GLY A 47 24.47 -15.53 -13.53
CA GLY A 47 24.30 -16.51 -14.62
C GLY A 47 22.85 -16.51 -15.12
N GLN A 48 22.50 -16.60 -16.41
CA GLN A 48 23.20 -16.42 -17.68
C GLN A 48 22.07 -16.34 -18.76
N SER A 49 22.27 -15.56 -19.83
CA SER A 49 21.33 -15.29 -20.93
C SER A 49 21.70 -16.11 -22.17
N VAL A 50 20.72 -16.38 -23.06
CA VAL A 50 20.95 -16.69 -24.49
C VAL A 50 19.99 -15.84 -25.34
N ARG A 51 20.50 -15.37 -26.49
CA ARG A 51 19.88 -14.45 -27.47
C ARG A 51 19.08 -15.19 -28.55
N ASP A 52 18.09 -14.49 -29.10
CA ASP A 52 17.39 -14.78 -30.36
C ASP A 52 18.12 -14.23 -31.60
N GLU A 53 17.97 -14.92 -32.74
CA GLU A 53 17.54 -14.34 -34.04
C GLU A 53 17.17 -15.45 -35.06
N PRO A 54 16.41 -15.15 -36.14
CA PRO A 54 15.37 -16.03 -36.70
C PRO A 54 15.68 -16.65 -38.08
N ARG A 55 14.92 -17.69 -38.48
CA ARG A 55 14.76 -18.12 -39.89
C ARG A 55 13.36 -18.69 -40.18
N THR A 56 12.97 -18.49 -41.43
CA THR A 56 11.67 -18.65 -42.09
C THR A 56 11.54 -19.96 -42.91
N ILE A 57 10.31 -20.23 -43.38
CA ILE A 57 9.88 -20.89 -44.65
C ILE A 57 9.37 -22.36 -44.63
N ASN A 58 8.09 -22.49 -45.05
CA ASN A 58 7.32 -23.50 -45.83
C ASN A 58 7.28 -24.97 -45.40
N SER A 59 6.10 -25.61 -45.27
CA SER A 59 4.99 -25.96 -46.19
C SER A 59 5.18 -27.32 -46.89
N ASP A 60 4.06 -28.03 -46.99
CA ASP A 60 3.71 -29.13 -47.92
C ASP A 60 3.54 -30.55 -47.34
N GLY A 61 2.38 -31.13 -47.70
CA GLY A 61 2.14 -32.56 -47.93
C GLY A 61 1.34 -33.25 -46.82
N ASP A 62 0.00 -33.37 -46.89
CA ASP A 62 -0.78 -34.36 -47.69
C ASP A 62 -0.56 -35.82 -47.21
N VAL A 63 -1.51 -36.74 -47.08
CA VAL A 63 -2.94 -36.86 -47.42
C VAL A 63 -3.41 -38.27 -46.94
N ASP A 64 -4.72 -38.49 -46.83
CA ASP A 64 -5.49 -39.76 -46.83
C ASP A 64 -5.47 -40.71 -45.61
N ASP A 65 -6.52 -41.49 -45.34
CA ASP A 65 -7.98 -41.39 -45.48
C ASP A 65 -8.57 -42.71 -44.93
N ASN A 66 -9.76 -42.62 -44.33
CA ASN A 66 -10.88 -43.56 -44.35
C ASN A 66 -10.93 -44.94 -43.62
N GLU A 67 -12.19 -45.20 -43.22
CA GLU A 67 -12.96 -46.46 -43.05
C GLU A 67 -13.19 -47.07 -41.65
N ASP A 68 -14.34 -46.67 -41.07
CA ASP A 68 -15.59 -47.45 -40.90
C ASP A 68 -15.68 -48.76 -40.08
N ASP A 69 -16.42 -48.60 -38.96
CA ASP A 69 -17.70 -49.25 -38.61
C ASP A 69 -17.78 -50.63 -37.87
N LYS A 70 -18.77 -50.65 -36.97
CA LYS A 70 -19.51 -51.75 -36.31
C LYS A 70 -18.97 -52.42 -35.02
N GLY A 71 -19.54 -51.95 -33.91
CA GLY A 71 -20.61 -52.70 -33.21
C GLY A 71 -20.22 -53.72 -32.14
N GLY A 72 -20.75 -53.55 -30.92
CA GLY A 72 -20.95 -54.65 -29.97
C GLY A 72 -20.75 -54.28 -28.50
N ALA A 73 -21.83 -53.93 -27.81
CA ALA A 73 -21.86 -53.78 -26.36
C ALA A 73 -21.69 -55.14 -25.66
N LYS A 74 -20.83 -55.21 -24.63
CA LYS A 74 -20.97 -56.13 -23.50
C LYS A 74 -20.28 -55.57 -22.25
N SER A 75 -21.02 -55.62 -21.15
CA SER A 75 -20.64 -55.17 -19.81
C SER A 75 -19.50 -56.01 -19.22
N SER A 76 -18.56 -55.37 -18.55
CA SER A 76 -17.90 -55.92 -17.35
C SER A 76 -17.01 -54.87 -16.69
N VAL A 77 -17.29 -54.63 -15.42
CA VAL A 77 -16.50 -53.89 -14.44
C VAL A 77 -15.05 -54.39 -14.43
N GLU A 78 -14.07 -53.53 -14.75
CA GLU A 78 -12.66 -53.70 -14.35
C GLU A 78 -11.78 -52.43 -14.57
N ARG A 79 -11.05 -52.04 -13.50
CA ARG A 79 -9.75 -51.33 -13.42
C ARG A 79 -9.63 -49.79 -13.50
N PRO A 80 -9.17 -49.13 -12.40
CA PRO A 80 -8.64 -47.76 -12.37
C PRO A 80 -7.20 -47.58 -12.91
N HIS A 81 -6.55 -48.62 -13.42
CA HIS A 81 -5.12 -48.57 -13.78
C HIS A 81 -4.81 -47.87 -15.11
N ARG A 82 -5.81 -47.57 -15.96
CA ARG A 82 -5.57 -47.07 -17.32
C ARG A 82 -5.35 -45.55 -17.41
N MET A 83 -5.82 -44.77 -16.44
CA MET A 83 -5.64 -43.30 -16.42
C MET A 83 -4.25 -42.87 -15.94
N TYR A 84 -3.58 -43.73 -15.15
CA TYR A 84 -2.25 -43.48 -14.60
C TYR A 84 -1.13 -43.62 -15.65
N ASP A 85 -1.25 -44.58 -16.57
CA ASP A 85 -0.27 -44.78 -17.64
C ASP A 85 -0.33 -43.69 -18.73
N VAL A 86 -1.49 -43.04 -18.89
CA VAL A 86 -1.66 -41.88 -19.79
C VAL A 86 -0.94 -40.64 -19.25
N LEU A 87 -0.98 -40.41 -17.93
CA LEU A 87 -0.28 -39.30 -17.29
C LEU A 87 1.25 -39.48 -17.33
N LYS A 88 1.75 -40.71 -17.19
CA LYS A 88 3.19 -41.05 -17.18
C LYS A 88 3.89 -40.81 -18.53
N ARG A 89 3.18 -40.87 -19.66
CA ARG A 89 3.74 -40.62 -21.00
C ARG A 89 3.78 -39.15 -21.43
N SER A 90 3.09 -38.25 -20.70
CA SER A 90 2.87 -36.85 -21.14
C SER A 90 3.95 -35.83 -20.71
N LYS A 91 4.97 -36.24 -19.93
CA LYS A 91 6.02 -35.34 -19.36
C LYS A 91 5.52 -34.10 -18.58
N LEU A 92 4.22 -34.00 -18.27
CA LEU A 92 3.62 -32.88 -17.52
C LEU A 92 4.10 -32.75 -16.05
N LEU A 93 4.70 -33.81 -15.49
CA LEU A 93 5.23 -33.82 -14.11
C LEU A 93 6.59 -33.13 -13.93
N TYR A 94 7.26 -32.71 -15.02
CA TYR A 94 8.57 -32.05 -14.96
C TYR A 94 8.51 -30.52 -14.99
N ALA A 95 7.32 -29.90 -14.98
CA ALA A 95 7.15 -28.44 -15.06
C ALA A 95 7.18 -27.70 -13.71
N PHE A 96 7.30 -28.41 -12.57
CA PHE A 96 7.35 -27.80 -11.23
C PHE A 96 8.65 -28.19 -10.50
N PRO A 97 9.22 -27.29 -9.66
CA PRO A 97 10.49 -27.53 -8.95
C PRO A 97 10.41 -28.63 -7.87
N PHE A 98 9.26 -29.29 -7.73
CA PHE A 98 9.02 -30.40 -6.81
C PHE A 98 8.93 -31.78 -7.49
N GLY A 99 9.07 -31.87 -8.83
CA GLY A 99 8.93 -33.15 -9.55
C GLY A 99 9.93 -34.23 -9.11
N LYS A 100 11.19 -33.86 -8.88
CA LYS A 100 12.22 -34.78 -8.34
C LYS A 100 11.96 -35.16 -6.89
N THR A 101 11.38 -34.26 -6.11
CA THR A 101 11.01 -34.51 -4.71
C THR A 101 9.81 -35.46 -4.63
N PHE A 102 8.87 -35.33 -5.56
CA PHE A 102 7.68 -36.17 -5.64
C PHE A 102 8.00 -37.59 -6.14
N ASP A 103 8.91 -37.74 -7.12
CA ASP A 103 9.42 -39.05 -7.57
C ASP A 103 10.22 -39.77 -6.47
N ASN A 104 11.02 -39.03 -5.69
CA ASN A 104 11.72 -39.60 -4.55
C ASN A 104 10.75 -40.01 -3.43
N VAL A 105 9.71 -39.22 -3.16
CA VAL A 105 8.66 -39.59 -2.20
C VAL A 105 7.88 -40.81 -2.70
N LEU A 106 7.56 -40.91 -3.99
CA LEU A 106 6.90 -42.07 -4.60
C LEU A 106 7.76 -43.33 -4.56
N ARG A 107 9.06 -43.25 -4.86
CA ARG A 107 9.99 -44.39 -4.70
C ARG A 107 10.15 -44.81 -3.26
N ILE A 108 10.21 -43.85 -2.32
CA ILE A 108 10.24 -44.14 -0.89
C ILE A 108 8.94 -44.83 -0.46
N LEU A 109 7.77 -44.39 -0.97
CA LEU A 109 6.47 -45.02 -0.69
C LEU A 109 6.33 -46.42 -1.32
N GLU A 110 6.90 -46.65 -2.51
CA GLU A 110 6.94 -47.99 -3.16
C GLU A 110 7.92 -48.95 -2.47
N GLU A 111 9.08 -48.49 -2.01
CA GLU A 111 10.00 -49.29 -1.19
C GLU A 111 9.48 -49.55 0.23
N TYR A 112 8.70 -48.62 0.80
CA TYR A 112 8.00 -48.83 2.07
C TYR A 112 6.89 -49.90 1.94
N ASN A 113 6.25 -50.00 0.77
CA ASN A 113 5.19 -50.98 0.52
C ASN A 113 5.71 -52.43 0.40
N LYS A 114 6.99 -52.63 0.03
CA LYS A 114 7.65 -53.97 0.06
C LYS A 114 8.18 -54.37 1.44
N SER A 115 8.17 -53.47 2.42
CA SER A 115 8.73 -53.67 3.74
C SER A 115 7.76 -53.35 4.89
N VAL A 116 6.45 -53.46 4.65
CA VAL A 116 5.42 -53.34 5.69
C VAL A 116 5.50 -54.55 6.63
N LYS A 117 6.49 -54.54 7.53
CA LYS A 117 6.36 -55.21 8.82
C LYS A 117 5.07 -54.70 9.43
N MET A 118 4.17 -55.58 9.88
CA MET A 118 2.97 -55.20 10.62
C MET A 118 3.34 -54.15 11.66
N VAL A 119 3.00 -52.88 11.40
CA VAL A 119 3.26 -51.81 12.34
C VAL A 119 2.44 -52.17 13.57
N SER A 120 3.11 -52.34 14.72
CA SER A 120 2.43 -52.67 15.96
C SER A 120 1.27 -51.68 16.17
N ILE A 121 0.08 -52.18 16.50
CA ILE A 121 -1.13 -51.38 16.75
C ILE A 121 -0.84 -50.21 17.70
N LYS A 122 0.05 -50.42 18.68
CA LYS A 122 0.52 -49.39 19.62
C LYS A 122 1.24 -48.23 18.91
N LYS A 123 2.09 -48.50 17.92
CA LYS A 123 2.81 -47.47 17.16
C LYS A 123 1.88 -46.66 16.27
N LEU A 124 0.86 -47.29 15.66
CA LEU A 124 -0.17 -46.59 14.89
C LEU A 124 -1.03 -45.68 15.78
N GLY A 125 -1.43 -46.18 16.96
CA GLY A 125 -2.18 -45.37 17.94
C GLY A 125 -1.37 -44.17 18.46
N ILE A 126 -0.10 -44.37 18.81
CA ILE A 126 0.80 -43.29 19.25
C ILE A 126 1.04 -42.29 18.12
N GLY A 127 1.33 -42.75 16.90
CA GLY A 127 1.50 -41.88 15.74
C GLY A 127 0.24 -41.06 15.43
N GLY A 128 -0.93 -41.70 15.45
CA GLY A 128 -2.22 -41.04 15.29
C GLY A 128 -2.47 -39.96 16.34
N GLY A 129 -2.24 -40.28 17.61
CA GLY A 129 -2.38 -39.34 18.72
C GLY A 129 -1.44 -38.13 18.60
N VAL A 130 -0.15 -38.37 18.29
CA VAL A 130 0.84 -37.30 18.13
C VAL A 130 0.51 -36.40 16.93
N SER A 131 0.17 -36.97 15.78
CA SER A 131 -0.23 -36.18 14.60
C SER A 131 -1.49 -35.35 14.85
N PHE A 132 -2.48 -35.92 15.55
CA PHE A 132 -3.69 -35.19 15.93
C PHE A 132 -3.36 -34.02 16.87
N ILE A 133 -2.61 -34.27 17.95
CA ILE A 133 -2.21 -33.23 18.91
C ILE A 133 -1.41 -32.12 18.21
N PHE A 134 -0.45 -32.48 17.35
CA PHE A 134 0.35 -31.50 16.62
C PHE A 134 -0.50 -30.71 15.61
N GLY A 135 -1.45 -31.36 14.93
CA GLY A 135 -2.42 -30.69 14.07
C GLY A 135 -3.30 -29.68 14.81
N ILE A 136 -3.75 -30.01 16.03
CA ILE A 136 -4.50 -29.09 16.90
C ILE A 136 -3.61 -27.96 17.41
N LEU A 137 -2.35 -28.24 17.79
CA LEU A 137 -1.40 -27.19 18.18
C LEU A 137 -1.13 -26.21 17.04
N LEU A 138 -0.92 -26.69 15.81
CA LEU A 138 -0.80 -25.83 14.64
C LEU A 138 -2.09 -25.03 14.40
N TRP A 139 -3.26 -25.63 14.59
CA TRP A 139 -4.54 -24.93 14.45
C TRP A 139 -4.65 -23.73 15.41
N CYS A 140 -4.31 -23.93 16.69
CA CYS A 140 -4.50 -22.91 17.72
C CYS A 140 -3.33 -21.90 17.77
N ALA A 141 -2.08 -22.38 17.71
CA ALA A 141 -0.89 -21.56 17.92
C ALA A 141 -0.48 -20.76 16.69
N PHE A 142 -0.66 -21.32 15.48
CA PHE A 142 -0.16 -20.66 14.26
C PHE A 142 -0.86 -19.32 13.96
N PRO A 143 -2.20 -19.19 14.03
CA PRO A 143 -2.85 -17.90 13.83
C PRO A 143 -2.41 -16.84 14.86
N ALA A 144 -2.24 -17.24 16.12
CA ALA A 144 -1.74 -16.36 17.17
C ALA A 144 -0.29 -15.92 16.91
N LEU A 145 0.55 -16.84 16.43
CA LEU A 145 1.94 -16.56 16.06
C LEU A 145 2.01 -15.58 14.88
N ILE A 146 1.24 -15.79 13.81
CA ILE A 146 1.21 -14.87 12.66
C ILE A 146 0.75 -13.48 13.09
N LYS A 147 -0.35 -13.38 13.85
CA LYS A 147 -0.80 -12.09 14.39
C LYS A 147 0.29 -11.43 15.25
N SER A 148 1.00 -12.20 16.06
CA SER A 148 2.12 -11.67 16.86
C SER A 148 3.26 -11.13 16.00
N GLN A 149 3.62 -11.84 14.93
CA GLN A 149 4.68 -11.39 14.00
C GLN A 149 4.27 -10.12 13.25
N ILE A 150 3.03 -10.04 12.76
CA ILE A 150 2.50 -8.84 12.08
C ILE A 150 2.55 -7.63 13.02
N LYS A 151 2.08 -7.79 14.27
CA LYS A 151 2.11 -6.72 15.28
C LYS A 151 3.53 -6.20 15.55
N LYS A 152 4.54 -7.06 15.47
CA LYS A 152 5.95 -6.67 15.63
C LYS A 152 6.53 -6.04 14.36
N ALA A 153 6.12 -6.53 13.19
CA ALA A 153 6.62 -6.10 11.89
C ALA A 153 6.19 -4.68 11.50
N VAL A 154 5.07 -4.17 12.05
CA VAL A 154 4.58 -2.81 11.77
C VAL A 154 5.20 -1.72 12.67
N GLN A 155 5.89 -2.11 13.76
CA GLN A 155 6.39 -1.14 14.73
C GLN A 155 7.53 -0.31 14.13
N LEU A 156 7.45 1.02 14.24
CA LEU A 156 8.44 1.97 13.69
C LEU A 156 9.72 2.05 14.55
N LYS A 157 10.31 0.89 14.86
CA LYS A 157 11.55 0.80 15.64
C LYS A 157 12.77 1.18 14.80
N PRO A 158 13.77 1.87 15.38
CA PRO A 158 15.06 2.07 14.72
C PRO A 158 15.65 0.75 14.19
N GLY A 159 16.05 0.73 12.92
CA GLY A 159 16.62 -0.44 12.25
C GLY A 159 15.62 -1.51 11.78
N SER A 160 14.31 -1.26 11.86
CA SER A 160 13.29 -2.13 11.27
C SER A 160 13.07 -1.82 9.79
N GLU A 161 12.84 -2.85 8.97
CA GLU A 161 12.59 -2.70 7.52
C GLU A 161 11.39 -1.79 7.23
N ILE A 162 10.32 -1.89 8.02
CA ILE A 162 9.13 -1.04 7.87
C ILE A 162 9.46 0.44 8.11
N ARG A 163 10.35 0.74 9.05
CA ARG A 163 10.75 2.12 9.34
C ARG A 163 11.58 2.70 8.21
N ASP A 164 12.48 1.91 7.64
CA ASP A 164 13.28 2.32 6.49
C ASP A 164 12.36 2.65 5.30
N MET A 165 11.39 1.77 5.01
CA MET A 165 10.39 1.99 3.96
C MET A 165 9.44 3.18 4.25
N TRP A 166 9.04 3.38 5.50
CA TRP A 166 8.17 4.49 5.91
C TRP A 166 8.88 5.84 5.87
N SER A 167 10.19 5.86 6.19
CA SER A 167 11.00 7.07 6.15
C SER A 167 11.43 7.45 4.74
N VAL A 168 11.78 6.47 3.90
CA VAL A 168 12.12 6.68 2.49
C VAL A 168 11.36 5.65 1.66
N VAL A 169 10.32 6.10 0.95
CA VAL A 169 9.53 5.20 0.11
C VAL A 169 10.43 4.65 -1.01
N PRO A 170 10.56 3.32 -1.16
CA PRO A 170 11.56 2.69 -2.04
C PRO A 170 11.18 2.72 -3.52
N PHE A 171 10.01 3.27 -3.86
CA PHE A 171 9.49 3.44 -5.20
C PHE A 171 8.75 4.78 -5.29
N PRO A 172 8.65 5.38 -6.50
CA PRO A 172 7.86 6.58 -6.67
C PRO A 172 6.36 6.27 -6.53
N LEU A 173 5.63 7.22 -5.96
CA LEU A 173 4.18 7.30 -6.04
C LEU A 173 3.77 7.92 -7.39
N ASP A 174 2.57 7.59 -7.84
CA ASP A 174 2.01 8.13 -9.06
C ASP A 174 1.36 9.49 -8.75
N PHE A 175 1.94 10.61 -9.19
CA PHE A 175 1.33 11.94 -9.03
C PHE A 175 0.87 12.46 -10.38
N LYS A 176 -0.45 12.57 -10.56
CA LYS A 176 -1.07 13.02 -11.82
C LYS A 176 -1.72 14.36 -11.61
N VAL A 177 -1.50 15.29 -12.53
CA VAL A 177 -2.18 16.59 -12.54
C VAL A 177 -3.04 16.72 -13.79
N TYR A 178 -4.27 17.15 -13.62
CA TYR A 178 -5.22 17.42 -14.68
C TYR A 178 -5.64 18.88 -14.59
N MET A 179 -5.47 19.63 -15.67
CA MET A 179 -5.71 21.07 -15.70
C MET A 179 -6.95 21.39 -16.52
N PHE A 180 -7.74 22.37 -16.08
CA PHE A 180 -8.89 22.85 -16.84
C PHE A 180 -8.49 24.04 -17.72
N ASN A 181 -8.27 23.78 -19.00
CA ASN A 181 -8.02 24.79 -20.03
C ASN A 181 -9.28 25.62 -20.29
N ILE A 182 -9.19 26.95 -20.29
CA ILE A 182 -10.31 27.85 -20.57
C ILE A 182 -10.46 28.04 -22.08
N THR A 183 -11.61 27.68 -22.63
CA THR A 183 -11.86 27.74 -24.09
C THR A 183 -12.51 29.04 -24.56
N ASN A 184 -13.06 29.84 -23.64
CA ASN A 184 -13.81 31.07 -23.96
C ASN A 184 -13.46 32.28 -23.05
N PRO A 185 -12.17 32.62 -22.87
CA PRO A 185 -11.75 33.64 -21.91
C PRO A 185 -12.38 35.02 -22.14
N ASP A 186 -12.54 35.44 -23.40
CA ASP A 186 -13.11 36.76 -23.73
C ASP A 186 -14.62 36.82 -23.51
N GLU A 187 -15.34 35.73 -23.75
CA GLU A 187 -16.76 35.62 -23.42
C GLU A 187 -17.01 35.70 -21.90
N ILE A 188 -16.11 35.12 -21.10
CA ILE A 188 -16.19 35.21 -19.63
C ILE A 188 -16.03 36.67 -19.17
N LYS A 189 -15.14 37.46 -19.81
CA LYS A 189 -14.99 38.89 -19.53
C LYS A 189 -16.27 39.69 -19.80
N GLU A 190 -17.12 39.21 -20.68
CA GLU A 190 -18.43 39.79 -21.01
C GLU A 190 -19.56 39.29 -20.09
N GLY A 191 -19.28 38.39 -19.15
CA GLY A 191 -20.27 37.84 -18.22
C GLY A 191 -20.94 36.56 -18.70
N LYS A 192 -20.43 35.92 -19.76
CA LYS A 192 -20.93 34.63 -20.22
C LYS A 192 -20.35 33.48 -19.40
N LYS A 193 -21.07 32.36 -19.41
CA LYS A 193 -20.71 31.13 -18.67
C LYS A 193 -19.31 30.61 -19.10
N PRO A 194 -18.44 30.21 -18.16
CA PRO A 194 -17.16 29.58 -18.47
C PRO A 194 -17.32 28.21 -19.15
N ARG A 195 -16.44 27.94 -20.12
CA ARG A 195 -16.30 26.64 -20.78
C ARG A 195 -14.88 26.13 -20.62
N VAL A 196 -14.74 24.98 -19.97
CA VAL A 196 -13.44 24.36 -19.70
C VAL A 196 -13.23 23.08 -20.48
N GLN A 197 -11.97 22.75 -20.74
CA GLN A 197 -11.55 21.48 -21.31
C GLN A 197 -10.45 20.90 -20.43
N GLU A 198 -10.65 19.68 -19.95
CA GLU A 198 -9.59 18.98 -19.22
C GLU A 198 -8.40 18.65 -20.14
N VAL A 199 -7.19 18.87 -19.63
CA VAL A 199 -5.93 18.43 -20.24
C VAL A 199 -5.11 17.73 -19.16
N GLY A 200 -4.81 16.46 -19.38
CA GLY A 200 -4.05 15.61 -18.47
C GLY A 200 -4.15 14.13 -18.84
N PRO A 201 -3.52 13.25 -18.04
CA PRO A 201 -2.68 13.57 -16.89
C PRO A 201 -1.30 14.07 -17.32
N PHE A 202 -0.83 15.16 -16.71
CA PHE A 202 0.60 15.44 -16.57
C PHE A 202 1.12 14.55 -15.45
N PHE A 203 1.90 13.54 -15.81
CA PHE A 203 2.36 12.52 -14.88
C PHE A 203 3.72 12.87 -14.28
N TYR A 204 3.84 12.74 -12.97
CA TYR A 204 5.07 12.88 -12.22
C TYR A 204 5.32 11.66 -11.34
N ASP A 205 6.56 11.20 -11.30
CA ASP A 205 7.03 10.26 -10.29
C ASP A 205 7.30 11.06 -9.01
N GLU A 206 6.53 10.78 -7.95
CA GLU A 206 6.60 11.48 -6.67
C GLU A 206 7.42 10.69 -5.65
N TYR A 207 8.41 11.33 -5.04
CA TYR A 207 9.24 10.77 -3.99
C TYR A 207 9.00 11.52 -2.68
N LYS A 208 8.63 10.78 -1.64
CA LYS A 208 8.45 11.32 -0.28
C LYS A 208 9.54 10.80 0.65
N VAL A 209 10.15 11.72 1.38
CA VAL A 209 11.22 11.43 2.34
C VAL A 209 10.92 12.11 3.68
N LYS A 210 10.98 11.31 4.74
CA LYS A 210 11.02 11.76 6.14
C LYS A 210 12.46 11.71 6.62
N PHE A 211 12.95 12.82 7.17
CA PHE A 211 14.33 12.96 7.60
C PHE A 211 14.40 13.69 8.95
N ASP A 212 15.60 13.75 9.53
CA ASP A 212 15.86 14.28 10.87
C ASP A 212 14.94 13.65 11.93
N LEU A 213 14.87 12.31 11.94
CA LEU A 213 14.01 11.55 12.85
C LEU A 213 14.52 11.66 14.29
N ILE A 214 13.62 12.00 15.21
CA ILE A 214 13.88 12.11 16.65
C ILE A 214 12.92 11.17 17.38
N ASP A 215 13.46 10.09 17.96
CA ASP A 215 12.69 9.13 18.74
C ASP A 215 12.56 9.57 20.22
N ARG A 216 11.37 9.44 20.78
CA ARG A 216 11.08 9.64 22.21
C ARG A 216 10.48 8.36 22.80
N GLU A 217 11.27 7.63 23.57
CA GLU A 217 10.89 6.30 24.07
C GLU A 217 9.81 6.34 25.17
N ASP A 218 9.83 7.38 25.98
CA ASP A 218 8.89 7.68 27.06
C ASP A 218 7.48 8.02 26.54
N GLU A 219 7.38 8.58 25.34
CA GLU A 219 6.12 8.87 24.67
C GLU A 219 5.73 7.83 23.62
N ASP A 220 6.63 6.90 23.28
CA ASP A 220 6.52 6.02 22.12
C ASP A 220 6.27 6.75 20.79
N SER A 221 6.94 7.89 20.61
CA SER A 221 6.75 8.76 19.45
C SER A 221 8.03 8.95 18.63
N VAL A 222 7.85 9.33 17.37
CA VAL A 222 8.91 9.76 16.46
C VAL A 222 8.50 11.06 15.79
N GLU A 223 9.41 12.04 15.80
CA GLU A 223 9.22 13.35 15.18
C GLU A 223 10.15 13.50 13.98
N TYR A 224 9.67 14.06 12.87
CA TYR A 224 10.42 14.14 11.62
C TYR A 224 10.06 15.38 10.79
N SER A 225 10.96 15.72 9.86
CA SER A 225 10.71 16.68 8.77
C SER A 225 10.38 15.93 7.49
N MET A 226 9.63 16.57 6.59
CA MET A 226 9.17 15.97 5.34
C MET A 226 9.70 16.74 4.13
N LYS A 227 9.94 16.02 3.05
CA LYS A 227 10.26 16.58 1.74
C LYS A 227 9.61 15.73 0.66
N THR A 228 9.00 16.40 -0.32
CA THR A 228 8.45 15.78 -1.51
C THR A 228 9.20 16.25 -2.74
N THR A 229 9.41 15.39 -3.72
CA THR A 229 10.07 15.72 -4.98
C THR A 229 9.32 15.08 -6.13
N TRP A 230 9.03 15.86 -7.17
CA TRP A 230 8.30 15.42 -8.34
C TRP A 230 9.19 15.45 -9.57
N PHE A 231 9.23 14.34 -10.32
CA PHE A 231 9.94 14.24 -11.59
C PHE A 231 8.96 13.95 -12.72
N PHE A 232 8.92 14.79 -13.74
CA PHE A 232 8.00 14.59 -14.87
C PHE A 232 8.30 13.28 -15.60
N ASN A 233 7.25 12.48 -15.86
CA ASN A 233 7.35 11.19 -16.51
C ASN A 233 6.65 11.20 -17.88
N PRO A 234 7.36 11.57 -18.96
CA PRO A 234 6.75 11.69 -20.30
C PRO A 234 6.17 10.37 -20.83
N LYS A 235 6.66 9.21 -20.36
CA LYS A 235 6.18 7.90 -20.80
C LYS A 235 4.78 7.59 -20.28
N LYS A 236 4.44 8.11 -19.11
CA LYS A 236 3.13 7.91 -18.46
C LYS A 236 2.16 9.10 -18.67
N SER A 237 2.63 10.20 -19.26
CA SER A 237 1.83 11.42 -19.54
C SER A 237 1.00 11.37 -20.83
N ASN A 238 0.72 10.18 -21.40
CA ASN A 238 -0.11 10.03 -22.61
C ASN A 238 0.29 10.93 -23.81
N GLY A 239 1.59 11.16 -23.99
CA GLY A 239 2.12 12.00 -25.07
C GLY A 239 2.20 13.50 -24.76
N LEU A 240 1.70 13.94 -23.61
CA LEU A 240 1.89 15.31 -23.12
C LEU A 240 3.34 15.52 -22.69
N THR A 241 3.84 16.73 -22.91
CA THR A 241 5.23 17.12 -22.68
C THR A 241 5.40 18.17 -21.58
N GLY A 242 4.30 18.83 -21.20
CA GLY A 242 4.31 20.03 -20.38
C GLY A 242 4.49 21.31 -21.19
N GLU A 243 4.85 21.22 -22.48
CA GLU A 243 5.00 22.38 -23.38
C GLU A 243 3.67 22.83 -23.99
N GLU A 244 2.58 22.10 -23.73
CA GLU A 244 1.25 22.42 -24.23
C GLU A 244 0.83 23.82 -23.76
N ILE A 245 0.45 24.66 -24.72
CA ILE A 245 -0.01 26.01 -24.46
C ILE A 245 -1.45 25.95 -23.96
N MET A 246 -1.66 26.52 -22.78
CA MET A 246 -2.92 26.49 -22.05
C MET A 246 -3.36 27.93 -21.77
N VAL A 247 -4.67 28.16 -21.82
CA VAL A 247 -5.29 29.37 -21.26
C VAL A 247 -5.77 29.02 -19.86
N PHE A 248 -5.16 29.62 -18.85
CA PHE A 248 -5.37 29.25 -17.46
C PHE A 248 -5.61 30.49 -16.59
N PRO A 249 -6.39 30.42 -15.50
CA PRO A 249 -6.52 31.53 -14.57
C PRO A 249 -5.18 31.84 -13.90
N HIS A 250 -4.74 33.10 -13.93
CA HIS A 250 -3.51 33.50 -13.26
C HIS A 250 -3.72 33.43 -11.74
N LEU A 251 -3.33 32.31 -11.13
CA LEU A 251 -3.68 31.98 -9.74
C LEU A 251 -3.21 33.01 -8.72
N MET A 252 -2.05 33.64 -8.91
CA MET A 252 -1.61 34.71 -8.01
C MET A 252 -2.53 35.94 -8.07
N ILE A 253 -2.89 36.42 -9.27
CA ILE A 253 -3.83 37.55 -9.43
C ILE A 253 -5.18 37.18 -8.82
N LEU A 254 -5.69 35.98 -9.14
CA LEU A 254 -7.00 35.55 -8.69
C LEU A 254 -7.04 35.33 -7.17
N GLY A 255 -5.98 34.77 -6.58
CA GLY A 255 -5.80 34.64 -5.14
C GLY A 255 -5.68 35.99 -4.42
N MET A 256 -4.90 36.93 -4.96
CA MET A 256 -4.79 38.29 -4.42
C MET A 256 -6.13 39.02 -4.41
N VAL A 257 -6.86 38.95 -5.53
CA VAL A 257 -8.21 39.54 -5.65
C VAL A 257 -9.16 38.86 -4.67
N GLY A 258 -9.21 37.53 -4.66
CA GLY A 258 -10.08 36.74 -3.81
C GLY A 258 -9.86 37.00 -2.32
N ALA A 259 -8.62 36.88 -1.84
CA ALA A 259 -8.28 37.15 -0.44
C ALA A 259 -8.59 38.60 -0.04
N THR A 260 -8.31 39.57 -0.92
CA THR A 260 -8.60 40.99 -0.63
C THR A 260 -10.10 41.26 -0.54
N LEU A 261 -10.93 40.60 -1.35
CA LEU A 261 -12.38 40.74 -1.28
C LEU A 261 -12.95 40.22 0.05
N LEU A 262 -12.34 39.18 0.61
CA LEU A 262 -12.74 38.61 1.90
C LEU A 262 -12.27 39.49 3.07
N ASP A 263 -10.99 39.84 3.09
CA ASP A 263 -10.40 40.47 4.28
C ASP A 263 -10.56 42.00 4.29
N LYS A 264 -10.34 42.64 3.13
CA LYS A 264 -10.21 44.10 2.99
C LYS A 264 -10.80 44.60 1.67
N PRO A 265 -12.11 44.45 1.42
CA PRO A 265 -12.72 44.78 0.12
C PRO A 265 -12.53 46.24 -0.31
N ALA A 266 -12.34 47.17 0.64
CA ALA A 266 -12.01 48.56 0.34
C ALA A 266 -10.64 48.75 -0.36
N ALA A 267 -9.71 47.81 -0.18
CA ALA A 267 -8.36 47.85 -0.73
C ALA A 267 -8.25 47.28 -2.17
N ILE A 268 -9.34 46.79 -2.76
CA ILE A 268 -9.30 46.13 -4.08
C ILE A 268 -8.76 47.03 -5.20
N GLY A 269 -8.96 48.35 -5.12
CA GLY A 269 -8.40 49.30 -6.07
C GLY A 269 -6.88 49.42 -5.98
N VAL A 270 -6.29 49.20 -4.80
CA VAL A 270 -4.84 49.13 -4.59
C VAL A 270 -4.30 47.86 -5.26
N VAL A 271 -4.98 46.72 -5.06
CA VAL A 271 -4.64 45.46 -5.73
C VAL A 271 -4.71 45.60 -7.25
N GLY A 272 -5.73 46.28 -7.78
CA GLY A 272 -5.81 46.61 -9.21
C GLY A 272 -4.56 47.31 -9.74
N LYS A 273 -4.10 48.35 -9.05
CA LYS A 273 -2.86 49.06 -9.42
C LYS A 273 -1.61 48.20 -9.26
N ALA A 274 -1.54 47.40 -8.21
CA ALA A 274 -0.42 46.49 -8.00
C ALA A 274 -0.33 45.43 -9.10
N VAL A 275 -1.48 44.88 -9.54
CA VAL A 275 -1.55 43.94 -10.66
C VAL A 275 -1.04 44.58 -11.95
N ASP A 276 -1.48 45.82 -12.23
CA ASP A 276 -1.01 46.57 -13.39
C ASP A 276 0.52 46.80 -13.37
N SER A 277 1.10 47.05 -12.19
CA SER A 277 2.54 47.25 -12.05
C SER A 277 3.34 45.95 -12.13
N ILE A 278 2.97 44.94 -11.33
CA ILE A 278 3.73 43.68 -11.16
C ILE A 278 3.64 42.80 -12.41
N PHE A 279 2.47 42.79 -13.07
CA PHE A 279 2.19 41.92 -14.23
C PHE A 279 2.10 42.71 -15.54
N HIS A 280 2.66 43.93 -15.58
CA HIS A 280 2.79 44.74 -16.79
C HIS A 280 1.47 45.02 -17.53
N LYS A 281 0.43 45.42 -16.78
CA LYS A 281 -0.91 45.78 -17.29
C LYS A 281 -1.53 44.64 -18.14
N PRO A 282 -1.83 43.49 -17.54
CA PRO A 282 -2.39 42.37 -18.27
C PRO A 282 -3.80 42.72 -18.80
N ASP A 283 -4.12 42.25 -20.01
CA ASP A 283 -5.45 42.47 -20.61
C ASP A 283 -6.54 41.51 -20.07
N SER A 284 -6.13 40.51 -19.28
CA SER A 284 -6.99 39.43 -18.78
C SER A 284 -6.44 38.87 -17.47
N ILE A 285 -7.30 38.31 -16.61
CA ILE A 285 -6.85 37.43 -15.52
C ILE A 285 -6.44 36.05 -16.03
N PHE A 286 -6.82 35.69 -17.25
CA PHE A 286 -6.42 34.44 -17.89
C PHE A 286 -5.08 34.64 -18.58
N VAL A 287 -4.10 33.82 -18.21
CA VAL A 287 -2.77 33.79 -18.80
C VAL A 287 -2.69 32.69 -19.85
N THR A 288 -1.99 32.97 -20.95
CA THR A 288 -1.62 31.95 -21.94
C THR A 288 -0.18 31.53 -21.69
N ALA A 289 0.03 30.31 -21.20
CA ALA A 289 1.34 29.81 -20.80
C ALA A 289 1.45 28.30 -21.01
N LYS A 290 2.67 27.77 -20.95
CA LYS A 290 2.90 26.33 -21.00
C LYS A 290 2.41 25.68 -19.71
N ALA A 291 1.89 24.46 -19.80
CA ALA A 291 1.47 23.70 -18.63
C ALA A 291 2.59 23.60 -17.58
N LYS A 292 3.83 23.32 -18.00
CA LYS A 292 4.98 23.24 -17.09
C LYS A 292 5.32 24.55 -16.39
N ASP A 293 5.05 25.71 -17.01
CA ASP A 293 5.31 27.02 -16.40
C ASP A 293 4.28 27.29 -15.29
N ILE A 294 3.04 26.86 -15.49
CA ILE A 294 1.98 26.96 -14.47
C ILE A 294 2.25 25.99 -13.32
N LEU A 295 2.67 24.76 -13.63
CA LEU A 295 2.84 23.68 -12.65
C LEU A 295 4.15 23.78 -11.86
N PHE A 296 5.28 24.03 -12.52
CA PHE A 296 6.62 23.93 -11.91
C PHE A 296 7.56 25.09 -12.22
N ASP A 297 7.80 25.43 -13.50
CA ASP A 297 8.86 26.39 -13.87
C ASP A 297 8.56 27.84 -13.42
N GLY A 298 7.28 28.19 -13.36
CA GLY A 298 6.77 29.42 -12.76
C GLY A 298 6.54 30.58 -13.72
N LEU A 299 5.45 31.30 -13.46
CA LEU A 299 5.09 32.55 -14.12
C LEU A 299 5.79 33.74 -13.46
N PRO A 300 6.27 34.73 -14.22
CA PRO A 300 7.05 35.84 -13.68
C PRO A 300 6.22 36.75 -12.76
N VAL A 301 6.85 37.20 -11.69
CA VAL A 301 6.33 38.16 -10.71
C VAL A 301 7.38 39.24 -10.53
N ASP A 302 7.13 40.41 -11.13
CA ASP A 302 8.07 41.52 -11.09
C ASP A 302 7.83 42.40 -9.86
N CYS A 303 8.78 42.36 -8.93
CA CYS A 303 8.76 43.18 -7.74
C CYS A 303 9.76 44.33 -7.78
N ASP A 304 10.39 44.61 -8.93
CA ASP A 304 11.19 45.82 -9.16
C ASP A 304 10.29 47.00 -9.59
N VAL A 305 9.27 47.27 -8.76
CA VAL A 305 8.25 48.29 -9.00
C VAL A 305 8.41 49.42 -8.00
N LYS A 306 8.18 50.67 -8.45
CA LYS A 306 8.42 51.88 -7.63
C LYS A 306 7.15 52.54 -7.10
N ASP A 307 5.99 52.14 -7.60
CA ASP A 307 4.74 52.67 -7.10
C ASP A 307 4.38 52.04 -5.74
N PHE A 308 3.59 52.78 -4.95
CA PHE A 308 3.20 52.35 -3.61
C PHE A 308 2.44 51.02 -3.61
N ALA A 309 1.53 50.80 -4.57
CA ALA A 309 0.66 49.63 -4.56
C ALA A 309 1.46 48.36 -4.87
N GLY A 310 2.26 48.37 -5.93
CA GLY A 310 3.15 47.27 -6.28
C GLY A 310 4.16 46.98 -5.17
N SER A 311 4.80 48.01 -4.62
CA SER A 311 5.78 47.85 -3.53
C SER A 311 5.16 47.23 -2.27
N ALA A 312 3.96 47.66 -1.88
CA ALA A 312 3.26 47.14 -0.71
C ALA A 312 2.91 45.65 -0.87
N VAL A 313 2.39 45.26 -2.03
CA VAL A 313 2.09 43.86 -2.34
C VAL A 313 3.37 43.02 -2.37
N CYS A 314 4.42 43.50 -3.03
CA CYS A 314 5.68 42.77 -3.13
C CYS A 314 6.37 42.59 -1.76
N ASN A 315 6.26 43.55 -0.86
CA ASN A 315 6.74 43.38 0.51
C ASN A 315 5.96 42.28 1.25
N LEU A 316 4.65 42.22 1.09
CA LEU A 316 3.82 41.16 1.66
C LEU A 316 4.16 39.78 1.04
N LEU A 317 4.35 39.72 -0.28
CA LEU A 317 4.74 38.48 -0.95
C LEU A 317 6.09 37.97 -0.44
N LYS A 318 7.06 38.86 -0.19
CA LYS A 318 8.37 38.48 0.37
C LYS A 318 8.27 37.91 1.79
N THR A 319 7.31 38.36 2.60
CA THR A 319 7.16 37.89 3.99
C THR A 319 6.31 36.63 4.08
N GLU A 320 5.21 36.56 3.30
CA GLU A 320 4.20 35.52 3.43
C GLU A 320 4.33 34.40 2.38
N ALA A 321 4.76 34.72 1.15
CA ALA A 321 4.79 33.76 0.05
C ALA A 321 6.14 33.02 0.00
N LYS A 322 6.32 32.08 0.93
CA LYS A 322 7.53 31.24 1.06
C LYS A 322 7.79 30.34 -0.15
N ASP A 323 6.75 30.05 -0.94
CA ASP A 323 6.81 29.18 -2.12
C ASP A 323 7.20 29.92 -3.42
N LEU A 324 7.58 31.20 -3.34
CA LEU A 324 8.08 31.93 -4.51
C LEU A 324 9.49 31.49 -4.88
N ILE A 325 9.69 31.28 -6.19
CA ILE A 325 10.99 30.89 -6.75
C ILE A 325 11.76 32.17 -7.08
N PRO A 326 12.97 32.41 -6.52
CA PRO A 326 13.77 33.58 -6.87
C PRO A 326 14.23 33.57 -8.33
N ASP A 327 14.11 34.71 -9.03
CA ASP A 327 14.53 34.88 -10.45
C ASP A 327 15.36 36.18 -10.66
N GLY A 328 16.17 36.50 -9.66
CA GLY A 328 17.03 37.69 -9.62
C GLY A 328 16.67 38.66 -8.50
N GLU A 329 17.29 39.83 -8.50
CA GLU A 329 17.03 40.86 -7.49
C GLU A 329 15.62 41.42 -7.69
N ASN A 330 14.79 41.34 -6.64
CA ASN A 330 13.38 41.76 -6.65
C ASN A 330 12.52 41.13 -7.77
N ARG A 331 12.90 39.95 -8.28
CA ARG A 331 12.09 39.23 -9.27
C ARG A 331 11.90 37.79 -8.82
N TYR A 332 10.69 37.30 -9.03
CA TYR A 332 10.28 35.97 -8.58
C TYR A 332 9.51 35.27 -9.68
N LYS A 333 9.29 33.98 -9.49
CA LYS A 333 8.34 33.18 -10.25
C LYS A 333 7.39 32.46 -9.31
N PHE A 334 6.16 32.30 -9.77
CA PHE A 334 5.11 31.57 -9.07
C PHE A 334 4.63 30.39 -9.90
N SER A 335 4.62 29.21 -9.31
CA SER A 335 4.01 27.99 -9.85
C SER A 335 3.29 27.24 -8.74
N LEU A 336 2.44 26.28 -9.12
CA LEU A 336 1.68 25.46 -8.18
C LEU A 336 2.55 24.59 -7.26
N PHE A 337 3.58 23.95 -7.83
CA PHE A 337 4.40 22.95 -7.14
C PHE A 337 5.89 23.28 -7.15
N GLY A 338 6.35 24.22 -7.97
CA GLY A 338 7.79 24.47 -8.16
C GLY A 338 8.52 24.94 -6.91
N GLY A 339 7.94 25.86 -6.13
CA GLY A 339 8.52 26.30 -4.85
C GLY A 339 8.57 25.20 -3.78
N LYS A 340 7.73 24.18 -3.91
CA LYS A 340 7.65 23.02 -3.00
C LYS A 340 8.54 21.86 -3.47
N ASN A 341 8.97 21.87 -4.73
CA ASN A 341 9.66 20.73 -5.32
C ASN A 341 11.06 20.55 -4.72
N GLY A 342 11.24 19.48 -3.96
CA GLY A 342 12.51 19.17 -3.31
C GLY A 342 12.84 20.10 -2.13
N THR A 343 11.87 20.86 -1.63
CA THR A 343 12.04 21.70 -0.44
C THR A 343 11.51 21.01 0.81
N ALA A 344 12.17 21.25 1.93
CA ALA A 344 11.74 20.72 3.21
C ALA A 344 10.54 21.51 3.73
N VAL A 345 9.50 20.80 4.18
CA VAL A 345 8.40 21.42 4.93
C VAL A 345 8.97 21.94 6.25
N PRO A 346 8.79 23.23 6.59
CA PRO A 346 9.36 23.80 7.81
C PRO A 346 8.69 23.26 9.08
N GLU A 347 7.40 22.92 9.00
CA GLU A 347 6.66 22.27 10.08
C GLU A 347 7.08 20.82 10.26
N ARG A 348 7.30 20.42 11.52
CA ARG A 348 7.63 19.04 11.89
C ARG A 348 6.39 18.28 12.32
N MET A 349 6.36 16.98 12.03
CA MET A 349 5.26 16.09 12.40
C MET A 349 5.75 15.06 13.41
N LYS A 350 4.93 14.80 14.42
CA LYS A 350 5.19 13.80 15.46
C LYS A 350 4.09 12.76 15.46
N VAL A 351 4.48 11.49 15.38
CA VAL A 351 3.56 10.35 15.32
C VAL A 351 3.92 9.27 16.31
N LEU A 352 2.95 8.43 16.67
CA LEU A 352 3.18 7.24 17.49
C LEU A 352 3.91 6.15 16.68
N ARG A 353 4.88 5.47 17.31
CA ARG A 353 5.66 4.40 16.69
C ARG A 353 4.99 3.03 16.76
N GLY A 354 3.97 2.88 17.60
CA GLY A 354 3.23 1.63 17.79
C GLY A 354 4.02 0.52 18.48
N VAL A 355 5.05 0.84 19.25
CA VAL A 355 5.82 -0.16 20.02
C VAL A 355 5.01 -0.66 21.21
N ARG A 356 4.33 0.26 21.91
CA ARG A 356 3.44 -0.05 23.04
C ARG A 356 2.11 -0.62 22.57
N ASN A 357 1.48 0.04 21.60
CA ASN A 357 0.23 -0.40 21.00
C ASN A 357 0.30 -0.34 19.47
N TYR A 358 0.32 -1.51 18.82
CA TYR A 358 0.39 -1.61 17.36
C TYR A 358 -0.80 -0.96 16.64
N LYS A 359 -1.94 -0.78 17.32
CA LYS A 359 -3.12 -0.12 16.75
C LYS A 359 -2.96 1.39 16.59
N GLU A 360 -2.00 1.98 17.29
CA GLU A 360 -1.74 3.41 17.30
C GLU A 360 -0.59 3.80 16.38
N VAL A 361 0.01 2.84 15.66
CA VAL A 361 1.14 3.11 14.77
C VAL A 361 0.79 4.20 13.74
N GLY A 362 1.66 5.18 13.61
CA GLY A 362 1.52 6.29 12.68
C GLY A 362 0.49 7.34 13.08
N GLN A 363 -0.23 7.18 14.19
CA GLN A 363 -1.20 8.19 14.64
C GLN A 363 -0.50 9.51 14.91
N VAL A 364 -1.07 10.60 14.38
CA VAL A 364 -0.49 11.95 14.52
C VAL A 364 -0.78 12.49 15.91
N LEU A 365 0.28 12.91 16.61
CA LEU A 365 0.20 13.50 17.94
C LEU A 365 0.33 15.02 17.89
N GLU A 366 1.30 15.51 17.13
CA GLU A 366 1.59 16.93 17.03
C GLU A 366 1.97 17.31 15.60
N PHE A 367 1.57 18.51 15.19
CA PHE A 367 2.03 19.17 13.97
C PHE A 367 2.54 20.56 14.35
N ASN A 368 3.81 20.82 14.02
CA ASN A 368 4.52 22.04 14.39
C ASN A 368 4.49 22.35 15.90
N GLY A 369 4.63 21.30 16.73
CA GLY A 369 4.60 21.41 18.20
C GLY A 369 3.23 21.70 18.80
N LYS A 370 2.16 21.75 18.00
CA LYS A 370 0.78 21.87 18.46
C LYS A 370 0.11 20.50 18.52
N PRO A 371 -0.68 20.18 19.56
CA PRO A 371 -1.39 18.89 19.68
C PRO A 371 -2.73 18.84 18.91
N ALA A 372 -3.17 19.98 18.37
CA ALA A 372 -4.35 20.12 17.53
C ALA A 372 -4.17 21.33 16.62
N LEU A 373 -4.99 21.43 15.57
CA LEU A 373 -5.11 22.65 14.77
C LEU A 373 -5.75 23.79 15.58
N ASP A 374 -5.62 25.01 15.09
CA ASP A 374 -6.24 26.21 15.64
C ASP A 374 -6.99 27.00 14.56
N ILE A 375 -7.65 26.27 13.65
CA ILE A 375 -8.26 26.82 12.42
C ILE A 375 -9.79 26.82 12.52
N TRP A 376 -10.35 25.74 13.07
CA TRP A 376 -11.79 25.52 13.12
C TRP A 376 -12.35 25.97 14.48
N PRO A 377 -13.64 26.36 14.57
CA PRO A 377 -14.22 26.84 15.82
C PRO A 377 -14.37 25.77 16.91
N GLU A 378 -14.46 24.49 16.53
CA GLU A 378 -14.73 23.38 17.45
C GLU A 378 -13.53 22.43 17.55
N ASP A 379 -13.26 21.94 18.76
CA ASP A 379 -12.06 21.15 19.07
C ASP A 379 -11.97 19.85 18.27
N HIS A 380 -13.08 19.15 18.06
CA HIS A 380 -13.07 17.87 17.33
C HIS A 380 -12.72 18.02 15.85
N CYS A 381 -12.91 19.21 15.27
CA CYS A 381 -12.56 19.51 13.89
C CYS A 381 -11.08 19.89 13.74
N ASN A 382 -10.47 20.30 14.84
CA ASN A 382 -9.04 20.57 14.94
C ASN A 382 -8.22 19.34 15.35
N ALA A 383 -8.88 18.25 15.77
CA ALA A 383 -8.20 17.04 16.20
C ALA A 383 -7.46 16.34 15.04
N PHE A 384 -6.24 15.87 15.33
CA PHE A 384 -5.49 15.00 14.44
C PHE A 384 -6.00 13.57 14.59
N ASN A 385 -6.97 13.19 13.77
CA ASN A 385 -7.50 11.83 13.77
C ASN A 385 -6.74 10.99 12.74
N GLY A 386 -6.36 9.77 13.14
CA GLY A 386 -5.70 8.82 12.25
C GLY A 386 -4.23 9.13 12.00
N THR A 387 -3.71 8.65 10.87
CA THR A 387 -2.28 8.68 10.55
C THR A 387 -1.92 9.76 9.52
N ASP A 388 -0.64 9.91 9.20
CA ASP A 388 -0.14 10.76 8.11
C ASP A 388 -0.44 10.20 6.70
N SER A 389 -1.31 9.19 6.58
CA SER A 389 -1.63 8.43 5.37
C SER A 389 -0.50 7.58 4.78
N THR A 390 0.65 7.43 5.44
CA THR A 390 1.80 6.65 4.90
C THR A 390 1.97 5.29 5.57
N ILE A 391 1.32 5.08 6.70
CA ILE A 391 1.24 3.80 7.41
C ILE A 391 -0.11 3.70 8.11
N PHE A 392 -0.62 2.48 8.24
CA PHE A 392 -1.90 2.19 8.88
C PHE A 392 -1.75 1.00 9.84
N ALA A 393 -2.60 0.96 10.85
CA ALA A 393 -2.62 -0.16 11.78
C ALA A 393 -3.05 -1.45 11.07
N PRO A 394 -2.36 -2.59 11.29
CA PRO A 394 -2.70 -3.87 10.68
C PRO A 394 -3.89 -4.53 11.36
N LEU A 395 -4.41 -5.60 10.75
CA LEU A 395 -5.49 -6.45 11.28
C LEU A 395 -6.83 -5.71 11.46
N PHE A 396 -7.14 -4.78 10.56
CA PHE A 396 -8.41 -4.08 10.53
C PHE A 396 -9.40 -4.80 9.60
N GLY A 397 -10.69 -4.55 9.80
CA GLY A 397 -11.78 -5.17 9.05
C GLY A 397 -12.88 -4.20 8.64
N PRO A 398 -13.99 -4.72 8.08
CA PRO A 398 -15.10 -3.91 7.58
C PRO A 398 -15.73 -2.92 8.57
N ASP A 399 -15.58 -3.17 9.87
CA ASP A 399 -16.11 -2.32 10.95
C ASP A 399 -15.14 -1.20 11.37
N ASP A 400 -13.91 -1.21 10.86
CA ASP A 400 -12.87 -0.23 11.17
C ASP A 400 -12.75 0.81 10.04
N ASP A 401 -12.82 2.08 10.40
CA ASP A 401 -12.55 3.20 9.50
C ASP A 401 -11.04 3.42 9.28
N VAL A 402 -10.67 3.79 8.06
CA VAL A 402 -9.29 4.19 7.73
C VAL A 402 -9.22 5.71 7.72
N VAL A 403 -8.66 6.28 8.78
CA VAL A 403 -8.62 7.75 8.98
C VAL A 403 -7.22 8.29 8.74
N SER A 404 -7.12 9.46 8.11
CA SER A 404 -5.85 10.15 7.95
C SER A 404 -5.96 11.66 8.08
N PHE A 405 -4.93 12.26 8.65
CA PHE A 405 -4.74 13.70 8.73
C PHE A 405 -3.95 14.19 7.50
N GLY A 406 -4.56 15.12 6.75
CA GLY A 406 -3.90 15.80 5.64
C GLY A 406 -3.50 17.22 6.03
N TYR A 407 -2.21 17.45 6.27
CA TYR A 407 -1.71 18.78 6.67
C TYR A 407 -1.94 19.84 5.58
N GLU A 408 -1.89 19.45 4.30
CA GLU A 408 -2.11 20.35 3.15
C GLU A 408 -3.56 20.82 3.03
N ILE A 409 -4.49 20.08 3.63
CA ILE A 409 -5.91 20.39 3.64
C ILE A 409 -6.43 20.74 5.04
N CYS A 410 -5.56 20.84 6.05
CA CYS A 410 -5.89 21.22 7.41
C CYS A 410 -7.08 20.47 8.04
N ARG A 411 -7.27 19.18 7.73
CA ARG A 411 -8.29 18.33 8.37
C ARG A 411 -7.97 16.85 8.25
N SER A 412 -8.71 16.07 9.03
CA SER A 412 -8.74 14.61 8.92
C SER A 412 -9.88 14.17 7.99
N LEU A 413 -9.65 13.08 7.24
CA LEU A 413 -10.62 12.43 6.38
C LEU A 413 -10.72 10.94 6.74
N SER A 414 -11.94 10.39 6.67
CA SER A 414 -12.21 8.98 6.91
C SER A 414 -12.57 8.28 5.60
N ALA A 415 -12.01 7.09 5.40
CA ALA A 415 -12.43 6.16 4.37
C ALA A 415 -13.19 5.00 5.03
N HIS A 416 -14.32 4.65 4.42
CA HIS A 416 -15.25 3.65 4.93
C HIS A 416 -15.23 2.40 4.04
N PHE A 417 -15.49 1.25 4.65
CA PHE A 417 -15.54 -0.01 3.93
C PHE A 417 -16.70 -0.01 2.93
N GLU A 418 -16.40 -0.34 1.68
CA GLU A 418 -17.42 -0.49 0.63
C GLU A 418 -17.73 -1.98 0.40
N ARG A 419 -16.69 -2.76 0.10
CA ARG A 419 -16.84 -4.18 -0.27
C ARG A 419 -15.58 -5.00 -0.07
N HIS A 420 -15.78 -6.29 0.13
CA HIS A 420 -14.70 -7.26 0.22
C HIS A 420 -14.57 -8.05 -1.08
N THR A 421 -13.36 -8.09 -1.64
CA THR A 421 -13.02 -8.93 -2.79
C THR A 421 -11.86 -9.86 -2.45
N LYS A 422 -10.69 -9.66 -3.07
CA LYS A 422 -9.40 -10.25 -2.62
C LYS A 422 -8.67 -9.32 -1.63
N THR A 423 -9.10 -8.08 -1.60
CA THR A 423 -8.67 -6.99 -0.72
C THR A 423 -9.91 -6.40 -0.05
N LEU A 424 -9.71 -5.62 1.01
CA LEU A 424 -10.76 -4.77 1.55
C LEU A 424 -10.76 -3.45 0.78
N ARG A 425 -11.88 -3.13 0.13
CA ARG A 425 -12.04 -1.87 -0.59
C ARG A 425 -12.70 -0.84 0.32
N TYR A 426 -12.06 0.32 0.38
CA TYR A 426 -12.51 1.50 1.11
C TYR A 426 -12.70 2.66 0.15
N THR A 427 -13.70 3.50 0.43
CA THR A 427 -13.94 4.73 -0.31
C THR A 427 -14.04 5.90 0.66
N ALA A 428 -13.65 7.09 0.20
CA ALA A 428 -13.70 8.31 1.00
C ALA A 428 -14.45 9.42 0.25
N ASN A 429 -14.99 10.35 1.01
CA ASN A 429 -15.65 11.56 0.52
C ASN A 429 -15.14 12.77 1.32
N LEU A 430 -15.51 13.99 0.92
CA LEU A 430 -15.07 15.21 1.63
C LEU A 430 -16.05 15.67 2.73
N GLY A 431 -17.10 14.88 3.00
CA GLY A 431 -18.15 15.16 3.97
C GLY A 431 -19.34 15.92 3.39
N ASP A 432 -20.31 16.23 4.25
CA ASP A 432 -21.45 17.09 3.98
C ASP A 432 -21.67 18.08 5.12
N MET A 433 -20.94 19.19 5.08
CA MET A 433 -21.01 20.24 6.10
C MET A 433 -22.38 20.92 6.19
N SER A 434 -23.22 20.79 5.16
CA SER A 434 -24.55 21.39 5.15
C SER A 434 -25.56 20.59 6.00
N THR A 435 -25.47 19.25 5.97
CA THR A 435 -26.43 18.37 6.65
C THR A 435 -25.87 17.73 7.91
N ASN A 436 -24.55 17.45 7.96
CA ASN A 436 -23.91 16.77 9.07
C ASN A 436 -23.52 17.75 10.19
N PRO A 437 -24.15 17.68 11.38
CA PRO A 437 -23.85 18.60 12.49
C PRO A 437 -22.39 18.56 12.94
N MET A 438 -21.72 17.40 12.87
CA MET A 438 -20.32 17.26 13.27
C MET A 438 -19.34 17.95 12.31
N GLU A 439 -19.77 18.26 11.09
CA GLU A 439 -18.93 18.87 10.05
C GLU A 439 -19.24 20.35 9.84
N LYS A 440 -20.24 20.91 10.53
CA LYS A 440 -20.60 22.34 10.44
C LYS A 440 -19.47 23.28 10.85
N CYS A 441 -18.60 22.83 11.74
CA CYS A 441 -17.38 23.55 12.15
C CYS A 441 -16.43 23.86 10.97
N PHE A 442 -16.49 23.10 9.87
CA PHE A 442 -15.68 23.33 8.68
C PHE A 442 -16.24 24.44 7.78
N CYS A 443 -17.44 24.95 8.09
CA CYS A 443 -18.03 26.04 7.34
C CYS A 443 -17.41 27.40 7.72
N PRO A 444 -17.33 28.34 6.77
CA PRO A 444 -17.00 29.74 7.07
C PRO A 444 -18.01 30.37 8.02
N THR A 445 -19.31 30.21 7.72
CA THR A 445 -20.42 30.58 8.60
C THR A 445 -21.51 29.48 8.61
N PRO A 446 -22.35 29.40 9.66
CA PRO A 446 -23.42 28.39 9.74
C PRO A 446 -24.45 28.46 8.59
N GLU A 447 -24.64 29.64 7.99
CA GLU A 447 -25.63 29.89 6.93
C GLU A 447 -25.07 29.73 5.51
N THR A 448 -23.74 29.67 5.35
CA THR A 448 -23.07 29.63 4.04
C THR A 448 -22.29 28.34 3.82
N CYS A 449 -22.61 27.29 4.60
CA CYS A 449 -22.01 25.97 4.46
C CYS A 449 -22.10 25.46 3.02
N MET A 450 -20.97 24.94 2.54
CA MET A 450 -20.95 24.18 1.31
C MET A 450 -21.71 22.87 1.48
N THR A 451 -22.32 22.41 0.39
CA THR A 451 -23.01 21.12 0.35
C THR A 451 -22.01 19.96 0.27
N ARG A 452 -22.53 18.72 0.33
CA ARG A 452 -21.76 17.48 0.16
C ARG A 452 -20.65 17.56 -0.91
N ASN A 453 -19.49 17.02 -0.54
CA ASN A 453 -18.28 16.90 -1.34
C ASN A 453 -17.63 18.22 -1.79
N PHE A 454 -18.01 19.34 -1.18
CA PHE A 454 -17.28 20.59 -1.27
C PHE A 454 -16.66 20.91 0.09
N TYR A 455 -15.43 21.43 0.07
CA TYR A 455 -14.69 21.77 1.27
C TYR A 455 -14.06 23.16 1.13
N ASP A 456 -14.43 24.08 2.01
CA ASP A 456 -13.84 25.42 2.02
C ASP A 456 -12.47 25.42 2.72
N MET A 457 -11.41 25.66 1.95
CA MET A 457 -10.03 25.65 2.43
C MET A 457 -9.52 27.06 2.73
N THR A 458 -10.38 28.08 2.72
CA THR A 458 -9.97 29.49 2.82
C THR A 458 -9.18 29.78 4.08
N LYS A 459 -9.67 29.32 5.24
CA LYS A 459 -8.97 29.50 6.52
C LYS A 459 -7.66 28.71 6.62
N CYS A 460 -7.55 27.61 5.89
CA CYS A 460 -6.35 26.77 5.84
C CYS A 460 -5.25 27.41 4.99
N LEU A 461 -5.61 27.89 3.79
CA LEU A 461 -4.64 28.36 2.78
C LEU A 461 -4.46 29.88 2.75
N GLY A 462 -5.35 30.65 3.41
CA GLY A 462 -5.35 32.12 3.36
C GLY A 462 -5.86 32.70 2.02
N VAL A 463 -6.34 31.85 1.11
CA VAL A 463 -6.87 32.20 -0.21
C VAL A 463 -8.17 31.42 -0.47
N PRO A 464 -9.16 31.97 -1.19
CA PRO A 464 -10.51 31.39 -1.30
C PRO A 464 -10.59 30.18 -2.24
N ILE A 465 -9.91 29.11 -1.86
CA ILE A 465 -9.87 27.85 -2.58
C ILE A 465 -10.92 26.90 -1.99
N ILE A 466 -11.70 26.30 -2.87
CA ILE A 466 -12.70 25.28 -2.54
C ILE A 466 -12.21 23.94 -3.09
N GLY A 467 -12.05 22.97 -2.20
CA GLY A 467 -11.79 21.57 -2.54
C GLY A 467 -13.07 20.85 -2.98
N SER A 468 -12.96 19.95 -3.94
CA SER A 468 -14.01 18.99 -4.30
C SER A 468 -13.43 17.69 -4.84
N LEU A 469 -14.28 16.69 -5.09
CA LEU A 469 -13.88 15.55 -5.92
C LEU A 469 -13.82 15.97 -7.41
N PRO A 470 -12.98 15.31 -8.24
CA PRO A 470 -12.81 15.70 -9.64
C PRO A 470 -14.13 15.77 -10.42
N HIS A 471 -14.22 16.77 -11.30
CA HIS A 471 -15.42 17.14 -12.05
C HIS A 471 -16.68 17.36 -11.21
N PHE A 472 -16.53 17.76 -9.94
CA PHE A 472 -17.64 17.87 -9.00
C PHE A 472 -18.41 16.55 -8.83
N TYR A 473 -17.67 15.44 -8.83
CA TYR A 473 -18.25 14.12 -8.60
C TYR A 473 -18.97 14.06 -7.25
N ASP A 474 -20.19 13.53 -7.28
CA ASP A 474 -21.03 13.29 -6.10
C ASP A 474 -21.36 14.57 -5.28
N THR A 475 -21.44 15.73 -5.93
CA THR A 475 -21.81 17.02 -5.31
C THR A 475 -23.23 17.47 -5.68
N ASP A 476 -23.65 18.64 -5.19
CA ASP A 476 -24.89 19.32 -5.61
C ASP A 476 -24.80 19.78 -7.07
N GLY A 477 -25.84 19.49 -7.87
CA GLY A 477 -25.90 19.78 -9.29
C GLY A 477 -25.86 21.27 -9.65
N LYS A 478 -26.24 22.16 -8.74
CA LYS A 478 -26.26 23.62 -9.02
C LYS A 478 -24.88 24.19 -9.40
N TYR A 479 -23.78 23.58 -8.93
CA TYR A 479 -22.43 24.03 -9.27
C TYR A 479 -21.95 23.50 -10.63
N LEU A 480 -22.44 22.32 -11.04
CA LEU A 480 -22.19 21.79 -12.39
C LEU A 480 -22.82 22.68 -13.46
N GLU A 481 -23.96 23.32 -13.17
CA GLU A 481 -24.63 24.23 -14.11
C GLU A 481 -23.87 25.55 -14.34
N MET A 482 -22.94 25.91 -13.44
CA MET A 482 -22.16 27.15 -13.53
C MET A 482 -21.03 27.09 -14.57
N VAL A 483 -20.60 25.91 -15.01
CA VAL A 483 -19.43 25.73 -15.90
C VAL A 483 -19.67 24.59 -16.88
N ASP A 484 -19.48 24.84 -18.18
CA ASP A 484 -19.53 23.77 -19.18
C ASP A 484 -18.20 23.03 -19.27
N GLY A 485 -18.25 21.71 -19.50
CA GLY A 485 -17.09 20.86 -19.73
C GLY A 485 -16.81 19.83 -18.62
N LEU A 486 -17.53 19.91 -17.50
CA LEU A 486 -17.41 18.94 -16.41
C LEU A 486 -18.20 17.65 -16.71
N ARG A 487 -17.61 16.50 -16.37
CA ARG A 487 -18.17 15.16 -16.64
C ARG A 487 -17.89 14.22 -15.46
N PRO A 488 -18.63 14.34 -14.34
CA PRO A 488 -18.41 13.50 -13.17
C PRO A 488 -18.60 12.00 -13.50
N ASN A 489 -17.66 11.17 -13.04
CA ASN A 489 -17.64 9.73 -13.24
C ASN A 489 -17.12 9.05 -11.96
N GLN A 490 -17.78 8.00 -11.49
CA GLN A 490 -17.40 7.32 -10.26
C GLN A 490 -16.04 6.63 -10.35
N ASP A 491 -15.81 5.82 -11.39
CA ASP A 491 -14.57 5.04 -11.55
C ASP A 491 -13.33 5.95 -11.66
N GLU A 492 -13.50 7.12 -12.30
CA GLU A 492 -12.42 8.07 -12.55
C GLU A 492 -12.22 9.09 -11.42
N HIS A 493 -13.26 9.41 -10.63
CA HIS A 493 -13.21 10.56 -9.70
C HIS A 493 -13.50 10.22 -8.22
N GLU A 494 -13.90 9.00 -7.88
CA GLU A 494 -14.05 8.56 -6.49
C GLU A 494 -12.69 8.40 -5.79
N ILE A 495 -12.58 8.69 -4.49
CA ILE A 495 -11.39 8.33 -3.71
C ILE A 495 -11.53 6.87 -3.29
N ASP A 496 -10.57 6.03 -3.67
CA ASP A 496 -10.65 4.60 -3.41
C ASP A 496 -9.32 3.98 -2.97
N MET A 497 -9.39 2.99 -2.08
CA MET A 497 -8.23 2.31 -1.53
C MET A 497 -8.52 0.82 -1.34
N ASP A 498 -7.63 -0.03 -1.86
CA ASP A 498 -7.70 -1.48 -1.73
C ASP A 498 -6.56 -1.94 -0.81
N PHE A 499 -6.91 -2.44 0.38
CA PHE A 499 -5.95 -2.90 1.38
C PHE A 499 -5.88 -4.41 1.48
N GLU A 500 -4.67 -4.91 1.74
CA GLU A 500 -4.49 -6.27 2.26
C GLU A 500 -4.86 -6.29 3.76
N PRO A 501 -5.84 -7.12 4.17
CA PRO A 501 -6.46 -7.05 5.50
C PRO A 501 -5.50 -7.35 6.67
N MET A 502 -4.53 -8.23 6.48
CA MET A 502 -3.66 -8.66 7.58
C MET A 502 -2.60 -7.62 7.93
N THR A 503 -2.00 -6.99 6.93
CA THR A 503 -0.84 -6.11 7.08
C THR A 503 -1.15 -4.64 6.92
N ALA A 504 -2.36 -4.28 6.49
CA ALA A 504 -2.73 -2.93 6.10
C ALA A 504 -1.92 -2.36 4.93
N THR A 505 -1.33 -3.24 4.10
CA THR A 505 -0.58 -2.81 2.93
C THR A 505 -1.55 -2.34 1.85
N PRO A 506 -1.45 -1.09 1.34
CA PRO A 506 -2.24 -0.64 0.20
C PRO A 506 -1.74 -1.36 -1.06
N ILE A 507 -2.61 -2.11 -1.71
CA ILE A 507 -2.34 -2.74 -3.00
C ILE A 507 -2.53 -1.73 -4.12
N ARG A 508 -3.60 -0.94 -4.00
CA ARG A 508 -3.95 0.16 -4.89
C ARG A 508 -4.61 1.25 -4.06
N ALA A 509 -4.27 2.51 -4.27
CA ALA A 509 -5.03 3.62 -3.70
C ALA A 509 -4.93 4.85 -4.59
N HIS A 510 -6.00 5.62 -4.68
CA HIS A 510 -6.06 6.89 -5.38
C HIS A 510 -6.67 7.94 -4.46
N LYS A 511 -5.83 8.88 -4.02
CA LYS A 511 -6.31 10.10 -3.36
C LYS A 511 -6.54 11.14 -4.45
N ARG A 512 -7.73 11.74 -4.48
CA ARG A 512 -8.14 12.67 -5.53
C ARG A 512 -8.68 13.94 -4.91
N LEU A 513 -8.22 15.09 -5.39
CA LEU A 513 -8.70 16.39 -4.94
C LEU A 513 -8.67 17.40 -6.09
N GLN A 514 -9.79 18.07 -6.30
CA GLN A 514 -9.95 19.18 -7.23
C GLN A 514 -9.96 20.52 -6.51
N PHE A 515 -9.23 21.47 -7.07
CA PHE A 515 -9.12 22.83 -6.57
C PHE A 515 -9.93 23.79 -7.43
N ASN A 516 -10.73 24.62 -6.78
CA ASN A 516 -11.70 25.49 -7.42
C ASN A 516 -11.68 26.86 -6.74
N MET A 517 -12.17 27.87 -7.44
CA MET A 517 -12.29 29.22 -6.87
C MET A 517 -13.49 29.95 -7.48
N PHE A 518 -14.21 30.69 -6.64
CA PHE A 518 -15.29 31.52 -7.15
C PHE A 518 -14.75 32.68 -7.97
N ILE A 519 -15.30 32.84 -9.17
CA ILE A 519 -15.20 34.07 -9.94
C ILE A 519 -16.55 34.80 -9.85
N GLN A 520 -16.48 36.13 -9.75
CA GLN A 520 -17.65 37.01 -9.60
C GLN A 520 -17.32 38.39 -10.18
N PRO A 521 -18.34 39.21 -10.52
CA PRO A 521 -18.10 40.57 -10.96
C PRO A 521 -17.54 41.45 -9.84
N VAL A 522 -16.43 42.15 -10.12
CA VAL A 522 -15.74 43.03 -9.16
C VAL A 522 -15.68 44.46 -9.70
N SER A 523 -16.61 45.31 -9.29
CA SER A 523 -16.81 46.65 -9.87
C SER A 523 -15.57 47.55 -9.88
N LYS A 524 -14.70 47.42 -8.87
CA LYS A 524 -13.47 48.20 -8.69
C LYS A 524 -12.21 47.54 -9.25
N PHE A 525 -12.31 46.36 -9.87
CA PHE A 525 -11.20 45.64 -10.49
C PHE A 525 -11.48 45.42 -11.97
N LYS A 526 -10.79 46.19 -12.83
CA LYS A 526 -11.08 46.29 -14.28
C LYS A 526 -11.18 44.92 -14.97
N LEU A 527 -10.28 44.00 -14.65
CA LEU A 527 -10.18 42.70 -15.33
C LEU A 527 -11.34 41.75 -15.02
N MET A 528 -12.06 41.96 -13.92
CA MET A 528 -13.21 41.12 -13.51
C MET A 528 -14.51 41.91 -13.39
N LYS A 529 -14.60 43.09 -14.01
CA LYS A 529 -15.74 44.00 -13.80
C LYS A 529 -17.10 43.39 -14.15
N ASN A 530 -17.16 42.61 -15.23
CA ASN A 530 -18.40 42.04 -15.77
C ASN A 530 -18.40 40.51 -15.71
N PHE A 531 -17.55 39.88 -14.90
CA PHE A 531 -17.45 38.41 -14.85
C PHE A 531 -18.78 37.78 -14.40
N PRO A 532 -19.07 36.53 -14.81
CA PRO A 532 -20.18 35.77 -14.26
C PRO A 532 -19.90 35.37 -12.80
N ASN A 533 -20.94 34.99 -12.07
CA ASN A 533 -20.79 34.23 -10.84
C ASN A 533 -20.64 32.74 -11.21
N ALA A 534 -19.49 32.14 -10.92
CA ALA A 534 -19.25 30.73 -11.17
C ALA A 534 -18.20 30.17 -10.21
N LEU A 535 -18.35 28.89 -9.81
CA LEU A 535 -17.28 28.14 -9.17
C LEU A 535 -16.35 27.59 -10.27
N LEU A 536 -15.26 28.29 -10.55
CA LEU A 536 -14.36 27.95 -11.63
C LEU A 536 -13.43 26.80 -11.20
N PRO A 537 -13.46 25.64 -11.89
CA PRO A 537 -12.52 24.56 -11.64
C PRO A 537 -11.15 24.94 -12.21
N LEU A 538 -10.09 24.73 -11.42
CA LEU A 538 -8.73 25.13 -11.79
C LEU A 538 -7.94 23.91 -12.27
N PHE A 539 -7.73 22.95 -11.39
CA PHE A 539 -7.03 21.71 -11.67
C PHE A 539 -7.42 20.68 -10.61
N TRP A 540 -7.14 19.41 -10.88
CA TRP A 540 -7.21 18.36 -9.87
C TRP A 540 -5.98 17.48 -9.92
N VAL A 541 -5.72 16.83 -8.79
CA VAL A 541 -4.57 15.95 -8.61
C VAL A 541 -5.02 14.56 -8.18
N GLU A 542 -4.28 13.56 -8.65
CA GLU A 542 -4.33 12.20 -8.12
C GLU A 542 -2.97 11.87 -7.52
N GLU A 543 -2.93 11.57 -6.23
CA GLU A 543 -1.81 10.87 -5.60
C GLU A 543 -2.19 9.39 -5.50
N GLY A 544 -1.54 8.58 -6.31
CA GLY A 544 -1.81 7.17 -6.49
C GLY A 544 -0.65 6.28 -6.03
N ILE A 545 -1.01 5.06 -5.66
CA ILE A 545 -0.06 3.95 -5.51
C ILE A 545 -0.64 2.72 -6.19
N LEU A 546 0.16 2.10 -7.03
CA LEU A 546 -0.08 0.73 -7.49
C LEU A 546 1.14 -0.09 -7.08
N LEU A 547 0.93 -1.01 -6.14
CA LEU A 547 2.03 -1.78 -5.59
C LEU A 547 2.64 -2.70 -6.67
N GLY A 548 3.93 -2.52 -6.94
CA GLY A 548 4.63 -3.28 -7.97
C GLY A 548 4.69 -4.79 -7.69
N ASP A 549 4.85 -5.59 -8.76
CA ASP A 549 4.84 -7.06 -8.68
C ASP A 549 5.83 -7.64 -7.68
N GLU A 550 7.00 -7.01 -7.49
CA GLU A 550 7.98 -7.44 -6.49
C GLU A 550 7.38 -7.45 -5.07
N PHE A 551 6.76 -6.35 -4.67
CA PHE A 551 6.15 -6.20 -3.35
C PHE A 551 4.85 -7.02 -3.23
N VAL A 552 4.04 -7.06 -4.30
CA VAL A 552 2.86 -7.94 -4.35
C VAL A 552 3.27 -9.42 -4.21
N ASN A 553 4.40 -9.83 -4.78
CA ASN A 553 4.90 -11.19 -4.63
C ASN A 553 5.34 -11.50 -3.19
N LYS A 554 5.95 -10.53 -2.48
CA LYS A 554 6.23 -10.66 -1.03
C LYS A 554 4.94 -10.88 -0.24
N VAL A 555 3.90 -10.09 -0.51
CA VAL A 555 2.56 -10.26 0.09
C VAL A 555 1.97 -11.65 -0.24
N LYS A 556 2.04 -12.08 -1.51
CA LYS A 556 1.57 -13.41 -1.95
C LYS A 556 2.31 -14.57 -1.28
N VAL A 557 3.59 -14.43 -0.95
CA VAL A 557 4.34 -15.47 -0.23
C VAL A 557 3.72 -15.73 1.14
N VAL A 558 3.27 -14.68 1.85
CA VAL A 558 2.57 -14.83 3.13
C VAL A 558 1.31 -15.68 2.96
N PHE A 559 0.50 -15.37 1.94
CA PHE A 559 -0.70 -16.17 1.62
C PHE A 559 -0.39 -17.63 1.25
N LYS A 560 0.68 -17.87 0.49
CA LYS A 560 1.13 -19.24 0.15
C LYS A 560 1.53 -20.02 1.39
N VAL A 561 2.30 -19.40 2.29
CA VAL A 561 2.69 -20.03 3.57
C VAL A 561 1.45 -20.35 4.40
N MET A 562 0.50 -19.41 4.51
CA MET A 562 -0.76 -19.66 5.21
C MET A 562 -1.56 -20.81 4.59
N ALA A 563 -1.65 -20.89 3.25
CA ALA A 563 -2.33 -21.98 2.56
C ALA A 563 -1.65 -23.34 2.80
N VAL A 564 -0.32 -23.41 2.72
CA VAL A 564 0.46 -24.62 3.00
C VAL A 564 0.26 -25.06 4.45
N VAL A 565 0.33 -24.15 5.42
CA VAL A 565 0.12 -24.47 6.83
C VAL A 565 -1.32 -24.93 7.08
N ASN A 566 -2.31 -24.31 6.44
CA ASN A 566 -3.70 -24.74 6.54
C ASN A 566 -3.92 -26.15 5.95
N PHE A 567 -3.26 -26.46 4.84
CA PHE A 567 -3.25 -27.80 4.27
C PHE A 567 -2.59 -28.83 5.21
N LEU A 568 -1.40 -28.53 5.72
CA LEU A 568 -0.67 -29.39 6.67
C LEU A 568 -1.48 -29.62 7.95
N LYS A 569 -2.14 -28.58 8.46
CA LYS A 569 -3.05 -28.66 9.60
C LYS A 569 -4.13 -29.71 9.38
N TRP A 570 -4.85 -29.64 8.26
CA TRP A 570 -5.90 -30.61 7.94
C TRP A 570 -5.37 -32.02 7.67
N LEU A 571 -4.24 -32.12 6.98
CA LEU A 571 -3.57 -33.39 6.72
C LEU A 571 -3.20 -34.11 8.03
N LEU A 572 -2.66 -33.37 9.01
CA LEU A 572 -2.28 -33.91 10.31
C LEU A 572 -3.47 -34.30 11.18
N VAL A 573 -4.53 -33.47 11.18
CA VAL A 573 -5.76 -33.78 11.94
C VAL A 573 -6.48 -34.99 11.36
N LEU A 574 -6.77 -35.00 10.05
CA LEU A 574 -7.46 -36.10 9.39
C LEU A 574 -6.60 -37.37 9.34
N GLY A 575 -5.30 -37.23 9.09
CA GLY A 575 -4.35 -38.34 9.16
C GLY A 575 -4.26 -38.93 10.56
N GLY A 576 -4.24 -38.09 11.60
CA GLY A 576 -4.26 -38.52 13.00
C GLY A 576 -5.52 -39.30 13.35
N ILE A 577 -6.70 -38.79 12.96
CA ILE A 577 -7.99 -39.48 13.14
C ILE A 577 -8.01 -40.82 12.38
N GLY A 578 -7.54 -40.83 11.12
CA GLY A 578 -7.49 -42.04 10.30
C GLY A 578 -6.58 -43.11 10.89
N MET A 579 -5.38 -42.74 11.34
CA MET A 579 -4.46 -43.67 12.00
C MET A 579 -5.01 -44.18 13.33
N GLY A 580 -5.64 -43.31 14.13
CA GLY A 580 -6.31 -43.69 15.37
C GLY A 580 -7.48 -44.65 15.15
N GLY A 581 -8.31 -44.38 14.15
CA GLY A 581 -9.42 -45.24 13.73
C GLY A 581 -8.95 -46.60 13.23
N ALA A 582 -7.90 -46.64 12.41
CA ALA A 582 -7.29 -47.89 11.95
C ALA A 582 -6.72 -48.71 13.12
N ALA A 583 -6.02 -48.07 14.07
CA ALA A 583 -5.53 -48.74 15.27
C ALA A 583 -6.68 -49.30 16.11
N GLY A 584 -7.77 -48.55 16.28
CA GLY A 584 -9.00 -49.01 16.95
C GLY A 584 -9.66 -50.19 16.25
N PHE A 585 -9.79 -50.15 14.93
CA PHE A 585 -10.34 -51.23 14.12
C PHE A 585 -9.50 -52.51 14.20
N PHE A 586 -8.18 -52.40 14.04
CA PHE A 586 -7.28 -53.57 14.16
C PHE A 586 -7.25 -54.10 15.59
N TYR A 587 -7.37 -53.25 16.61
CA TYR A 587 -7.52 -53.68 18.00
C TYR A 587 -8.81 -54.48 18.22
N TYR A 588 -9.94 -53.99 17.69
CA TYR A 588 -11.22 -54.69 17.76
C TYR A 588 -11.19 -56.04 17.02
N LYS A 589 -10.68 -56.07 15.78
CA LYS A 589 -10.55 -57.30 14.99
C LYS A 589 -9.62 -58.34 15.64
N ASN A 590 -8.51 -57.91 16.24
CA ASN A 590 -7.59 -58.82 16.93
C ASN A 590 -8.17 -59.35 18.26
N ARG A 591 -9.08 -58.60 18.90
CA ARG A 591 -9.79 -59.04 20.10
C ARG A 591 -10.75 -60.21 19.81
N ASP A 592 -11.41 -60.21 18.66
CA ASP A 592 -12.26 -61.33 18.21
C ASP A 592 -11.49 -62.57 17.74
N SER A 593 -10.18 -62.43 17.47
CA SER A 593 -9.32 -63.54 17.01
C SER A 593 -8.59 -64.27 18.14
N GLY A 594 -8.75 -63.84 19.40
CA GLY A 594 -8.10 -64.44 20.57
C GLY A 594 -8.79 -65.71 21.08
N LYS A 595 -8.74 -66.80 20.30
CA LYS A 595 -9.03 -68.14 20.83
C LYS A 595 -7.73 -68.70 21.44
N LEU A 596 -7.79 -68.99 22.74
CA LEU A 596 -6.71 -69.48 23.62
C LEU A 596 -5.68 -70.39 22.92
N ASP A 597 -4.43 -69.95 22.89
CA ASP A 597 -3.30 -70.81 22.57
C ASP A 597 -3.05 -71.73 23.77
N ILE A 598 -3.60 -72.95 23.71
CA ILE A 598 -3.32 -73.99 24.70
C ILE A 598 -1.89 -74.46 24.44
N THR A 599 -0.94 -73.99 25.24
CA THR A 599 0.41 -74.56 25.33
C THR A 599 0.28 -76.03 25.72
N LYS A 600 0.30 -76.94 24.73
CA LYS A 600 0.54 -78.37 24.97
C LYS A 600 1.97 -78.52 25.48
N VAL A 601 2.13 -78.57 26.80
CA VAL A 601 3.38 -79.00 27.42
C VAL A 601 3.59 -80.46 27.04
N THR A 602 4.54 -80.72 26.15
CA THR A 602 4.93 -82.08 25.76
C THR A 602 6.01 -82.53 26.74
N PRO A 603 5.82 -83.59 27.55
CA PRO A 603 6.86 -84.07 28.43
C PRO A 603 7.99 -84.69 27.59
N LYS A 604 9.21 -84.15 27.73
CA LYS A 604 10.42 -84.81 27.23
C LYS A 604 10.75 -85.97 28.18
N ALA A 605 10.68 -87.19 27.65
CA ALA A 605 11.25 -88.37 28.28
C ALA A 605 12.53 -88.81 27.54
N ASN A 606 13.50 -89.20 28.37
CA ASN A 606 14.66 -90.08 28.15
C ASN A 606 16.04 -89.48 27.83
N GLY A 607 16.97 -89.87 28.71
CA GLY A 607 18.42 -89.74 28.66
C GLY A 607 19.04 -89.96 30.06
N ASP A 608 19.08 -91.22 30.51
CA ASP A 608 19.81 -91.88 31.63
C ASP A 608 20.55 -91.05 32.70
N ASP A 609 20.27 -91.32 33.99
CA ASP A 609 21.16 -92.15 34.85
C ASP A 609 20.66 -92.29 36.30
N ASN A 610 20.57 -93.55 36.74
CA ASN A 610 20.77 -94.12 38.08
C ASN A 610 20.17 -93.49 39.38
N LYS A 611 19.39 -94.36 40.04
CA LYS A 611 19.23 -94.62 41.49
C LYS A 611 18.09 -93.98 42.29
N THR A 612 17.49 -94.91 43.06
CA THR A 612 16.66 -94.83 44.27
C THR A 612 15.16 -94.59 44.12
N GLU A 613 14.44 -95.71 44.22
CA GLU A 613 13.05 -95.86 44.63
C GLU A 613 12.67 -94.90 45.77
N LYS A 614 11.48 -94.30 45.65
CA LYS A 614 10.51 -94.20 46.75
C LYS A 614 9.10 -94.10 46.18
N SER A 615 8.29 -95.08 46.56
CA SER A 615 6.89 -95.28 46.20
C SER A 615 5.98 -94.15 46.65
N TRP A 616 4.95 -93.83 45.86
CA TRP A 616 3.76 -93.10 46.32
C TRP A 616 2.58 -94.06 46.46
N PRO A 617 1.79 -93.99 47.57
CA PRO A 617 0.62 -94.84 47.77
C PRO A 617 -0.59 -94.37 46.93
N PRO A 618 -1.57 -95.26 46.65
CA PRO A 618 -2.62 -95.02 45.68
C PRO A 618 -3.89 -94.38 46.30
N GLY A 619 -4.52 -93.46 45.56
CA GLY A 619 -5.98 -93.26 45.59
C GLY A 619 -6.53 -91.99 46.25
N MET A 620 -7.46 -91.35 45.52
CA MET A 620 -8.49 -90.36 45.94
C MET A 620 -8.02 -88.94 46.33
N ASN A 621 -8.74 -87.84 46.05
CA ASN A 621 -10.01 -87.61 45.35
C ASN A 621 -10.05 -86.14 44.87
N ILE A 622 -10.89 -85.89 43.86
CA ILE A 622 -11.29 -84.57 43.38
C ILE A 622 -12.16 -83.90 44.45
N SER A 623 -11.72 -82.75 44.99
CA SER A 623 -12.57 -81.60 45.35
C SER A 623 -11.89 -80.73 46.42
N THR A 624 -11.26 -79.62 46.03
CA THR A 624 -11.36 -78.38 46.83
C THR A 624 -11.09 -77.17 45.95
N ILE A 625 -12.13 -76.36 45.76
CA ILE A 625 -12.04 -74.98 45.35
C ILE A 625 -11.27 -74.23 46.43
N GLN A 626 -10.17 -73.57 46.09
CA GLN A 626 -9.68 -72.44 46.87
C GLN A 626 -9.12 -71.39 45.91
N ALA A 627 -9.94 -70.37 45.67
CA ALA A 627 -9.48 -69.07 45.22
C ALA A 627 -8.57 -68.48 46.30
N SER A 628 -7.36 -68.07 45.92
CA SER A 628 -6.50 -67.22 46.75
C SER A 628 -6.23 -65.93 45.98
N VAL A 629 -6.95 -64.88 46.38
CA VAL A 629 -6.63 -63.49 46.09
C VAL A 629 -5.59 -63.03 47.12
N PRO A 630 -4.42 -62.53 46.71
CA PRO A 630 -3.59 -61.72 47.60
C PRO A 630 -4.02 -60.25 47.48
N SER A 631 -4.65 -59.77 48.54
CA SER A 631 -4.78 -58.37 48.89
C SER A 631 -3.43 -57.83 49.35
N ASN A 632 -2.94 -56.75 48.72
CA ASN A 632 -2.20 -55.73 49.46
C ASN A 632 -2.60 -54.35 48.96
N LEU A 633 -3.01 -53.55 49.94
CA LEU A 633 -3.75 -52.31 49.84
C LEU A 633 -2.86 -51.11 49.53
N ASP A 634 -3.47 -50.18 48.80
CA ASP A 634 -3.49 -48.74 48.99
C ASP A 634 -2.68 -48.16 50.17
N ARG A 635 -1.86 -47.16 49.87
CA ARG A 635 -1.94 -45.86 50.57
C ARG A 635 -1.25 -44.71 49.80
N ASN A 636 -2.04 -43.65 49.62
CA ASN A 636 -1.78 -42.27 49.17
C ASN A 636 -1.92 -41.95 47.69
#